data_AF-A0A6L4ZTW0-F1
#
_entry.id   AF-A0A6L4ZTW0-F1
#
_cell.length_a   1.000
_cell.length_b   1.000
_cell.length_c   1.000
_cell.angle_alpha   90.00
_cell.angle_beta   90.00
_cell.angle_gamma   90.00
#
_symmetry.space_group_name_H-M   'P 1'
#
loop_
_entity.id
_entity.type
_entity.pdbx_description
1 polymer ?
#
loop_
_entity_poly.entity_id
_entity_poly.type
_entity_poly.pdbx_seq_one_letter_code
_entity_poly.pdbx_strand_id
1 'polypeptide(L)'
;MSILSIEPMETIEPTSILIADKGTIKINREQLSLIQTPLGTRTHKPIAHIQVVKALIETLGFRNIAVVNDEYAVSYNGMRMFGLLDLSLGFDGCRFSIGIRNGNDKSLRLALTIGYKVFVCSNMAFAGDFTPLLAKHTSNFSLEEALAIGVDKIQRNFEPLQRQIESWRNLQLSDIEAKSIIYAAFIEGELEAPKSLINMVHSLYFDPIYPEFLPRSFWSLSNAFTSAFKDLNPNSQFEATAKLGDFLSKYCK
;
A
#
# COMPACT_ATOMS: atom_id res chain seq x y z
N MET A 1 -29.13 -8.70 4.13
CA MET A 1 -27.73 -8.36 4.47
C MET A 1 -27.06 -9.65 4.89
N SER A 2 -26.36 -10.29 3.97
CA SER A 2 -25.60 -11.52 4.24
C SER A 2 -24.37 -11.12 5.04
N ILE A 3 -24.24 -11.66 6.25
CA ILE A 3 -22.98 -11.66 7.01
C ILE A 3 -22.04 -12.55 6.19
N LEU A 4 -21.18 -11.95 5.36
CA LEU A 4 -20.22 -12.65 4.52
C LEU A 4 -19.07 -13.16 5.40
N SER A 5 -18.76 -14.44 5.19
CA SER A 5 -17.73 -15.22 5.88
C SER A 5 -16.32 -14.69 5.57
N ILE A 6 -15.92 -13.60 6.21
CA ILE A 6 -14.50 -13.21 6.30
C ILE A 6 -13.94 -14.02 7.47
N GLU A 7 -13.22 -15.09 7.17
CA GLU A 7 -12.66 -15.96 8.20
C GLU A 7 -11.44 -15.30 8.89
N PRO A 8 -11.31 -15.40 10.22
CA PRO A 8 -10.10 -15.01 10.92
C PRO A 8 -8.95 -15.92 10.49
N MET A 9 -7.88 -15.32 9.98
CA MET A 9 -6.83 -16.04 9.27
C MET A 9 -5.61 -16.37 10.14
N GLU A 10 -5.01 -17.54 9.93
CA GLU A 10 -3.86 -18.08 10.68
C GLU A 10 -2.60 -17.21 10.53
N THR A 11 -1.77 -17.17 11.58
CA THR A 11 -0.62 -16.27 11.71
C THR A 11 0.60 -16.78 10.91
N ILE A 12 0.74 -16.30 9.67
CA ILE A 12 2.01 -16.39 8.92
C ILE A 12 2.92 -15.25 9.40
N GLU A 13 4.17 -15.56 9.79
CA GLU A 13 5.11 -14.54 10.28
C GLU A 13 5.37 -13.46 9.21
N PRO A 14 5.17 -12.17 9.52
CA PRO A 14 5.37 -11.10 8.57
C PRO A 14 6.87 -10.85 8.34
N THR A 15 7.38 -11.27 7.19
CA THR A 15 8.64 -10.74 6.65
C THR A 15 8.47 -9.26 6.35
N SER A 16 9.42 -8.46 6.86
CA SER A 16 9.36 -6.99 6.89
C SER A 16 9.24 -6.38 5.49
N ILE A 17 8.30 -5.44 5.33
CA ILE A 17 7.94 -4.91 4.00
C ILE A 17 8.39 -3.47 3.78
N LEU A 18 8.34 -2.65 4.83
CA LEU A 18 8.56 -1.22 4.67
C LEU A 18 10.07 -0.96 4.60
N ILE A 19 10.66 -0.84 3.42
CA ILE A 19 12.09 -0.56 3.29
C ILE A 19 12.36 0.88 3.74
N ALA A 20 13.42 1.10 4.53
CA ALA A 20 13.91 2.45 4.81
C ALA A 20 14.98 2.81 3.79
N ASP A 21 14.98 4.04 3.30
CA ASP A 21 15.95 4.52 2.30
C ASP A 21 17.02 5.43 2.93
N LYS A 22 17.98 5.89 2.14
CA LYS A 22 18.99 6.92 2.44
C LYS A 22 18.45 8.23 3.00
N GLY A 23 17.13 8.40 3.20
CA GLY A 23 16.50 9.56 3.83
C GLY A 23 15.56 9.23 4.99
N THR A 24 15.30 7.95 5.28
CA THR A 24 14.35 7.50 6.32
C THR A 24 14.95 6.42 7.21
N ILE A 25 14.41 6.27 8.42
CA ILE A 25 14.77 5.22 9.37
C ILE A 25 13.54 4.43 9.78
N LYS A 26 13.65 3.11 9.85
CA LYS A 26 12.59 2.29 10.44
C LYS A 26 12.52 2.55 11.94
N ILE A 27 11.31 2.69 12.45
CA ILE A 27 11.06 2.88 13.88
C ILE A 27 9.80 2.12 14.30
N ASN A 28 9.71 1.79 15.58
CA ASN A 28 8.51 1.20 16.17
C ASN A 28 7.54 2.28 16.68
N ARG A 29 6.35 1.88 17.17
CA ARG A 29 5.33 2.81 17.71
C ARG A 29 5.84 3.63 18.90
N GLU A 30 6.68 3.05 19.76
CA GLU A 30 7.23 3.74 20.93
C GLU A 30 8.16 4.86 20.52
N GLN A 31 9.09 4.57 19.60
CA GLN A 31 9.98 5.57 18.99
C GLN A 31 9.20 6.63 18.21
N LEU A 32 8.14 6.24 17.50
CA LEU A 32 7.26 7.17 16.79
C LEU A 32 6.60 8.18 17.76
N SER A 33 6.32 7.77 19.00
CA SER A 33 5.74 8.64 20.03
C SER A 33 6.71 9.71 20.56
N LEU A 34 8.02 9.51 20.37
CA LEU A 34 9.06 10.44 20.79
C LEU A 34 9.30 11.56 19.76
N ILE A 35 8.75 11.44 18.56
CA ILE A 35 8.94 12.44 17.51
C ILE A 35 8.17 13.72 17.84
N GLN A 36 8.92 14.81 17.97
CA GLN A 36 8.34 16.11 18.27
C GLN A 36 7.52 16.62 17.08
N THR A 37 6.32 17.11 17.40
CA THR A 37 5.48 17.78 16.41
C THR A 37 5.90 19.24 16.33
N PRO A 38 6.20 19.77 15.12
CA PRO A 38 6.60 21.16 14.97
C PRO A 38 5.44 22.10 15.29
N LEU A 39 5.76 23.35 15.61
CA LEU A 39 4.76 24.39 15.83
C LEU A 39 3.95 24.65 14.55
N GLY A 40 2.64 24.79 14.72
CA GLY A 40 1.75 25.18 13.64
C GLY A 40 1.93 26.63 13.22
N THR A 41 1.42 26.95 12.04
CA THR A 41 1.28 28.32 11.55
C THR A 41 -0.20 28.67 11.44
N ARG A 42 -0.54 29.94 11.19
CA ARG A 42 -1.94 30.38 11.00
C ARG A 42 -2.78 29.49 10.06
N THR A 43 -2.15 28.92 9.03
CA THR A 43 -2.84 28.12 8.00
C THR A 43 -2.48 26.63 8.03
N HIS A 44 -1.59 26.20 8.92
CA HIS A 44 -1.07 24.83 8.94
C HIS A 44 -1.06 24.29 10.37
N LYS A 45 -1.76 23.17 10.59
CA LYS A 45 -1.89 22.46 11.87
C LYS A 45 -1.17 21.10 11.78
N PRO A 46 0.15 21.03 12.06
CA PRO A 46 0.87 19.78 12.18
C PRO A 46 0.18 18.81 13.13
N ILE A 47 0.26 17.52 12.83
CA ILE A 47 -0.30 16.45 13.67
C ILE A 47 0.80 15.48 14.01
N ALA A 48 0.89 15.12 15.29
CA ALA A 48 1.82 14.11 15.76
C ALA A 48 1.61 12.81 14.99
N HIS A 49 2.68 12.24 14.45
CA HIS A 49 2.59 11.01 13.66
C HIS A 49 1.96 9.86 14.47
N ILE A 50 2.31 9.76 15.75
CA ILE A 50 1.70 8.78 16.67
C ILE A 50 0.20 9.02 16.89
N GLN A 51 -0.27 10.27 16.90
CA GLN A 51 -1.69 10.58 17.06
C GLN A 51 -2.49 10.09 15.86
N VAL A 52 -1.96 10.28 14.64
CA VAL A 52 -2.57 9.74 13.42
C VAL A 52 -2.69 8.22 13.49
N VAL A 53 -1.62 7.54 13.90
CA VAL A 53 -1.60 6.07 14.03
C VAL A 53 -2.61 5.58 15.06
N LYS A 54 -2.62 6.16 16.26
CA LYS A 54 -3.53 5.77 17.34
C LYS A 54 -4.99 5.97 16.93
N ALA A 55 -5.31 7.13 16.37
CA ALA A 55 -6.66 7.44 15.92
C ALA A 55 -7.12 6.50 14.78
N LEU A 56 -6.22 6.12 13.86
CA LEU A 56 -6.53 5.16 12.81
C LEU A 56 -6.85 3.78 13.39
N ILE A 57 -5.99 3.26 14.29
CA ILE A 57 -6.19 1.96 14.94
C ILE A 57 -7.51 1.94 15.73
N GLU A 58 -7.79 3.00 16.48
CA GLU A 58 -9.04 3.14 17.24
C GLU A 58 -10.26 3.16 16.31
N THR A 59 -10.20 3.93 15.21
CA THR A 59 -11.28 4.02 14.22
C THR A 59 -11.55 2.67 13.55
N LEU A 60 -10.51 1.90 13.23
CA LEU A 60 -10.62 0.52 12.73
C LEU A 60 -11.23 -0.40 13.78
N GLY A 61 -10.85 -0.24 15.05
CA GLY A 61 -11.39 -0.96 16.20
C GLY A 61 -12.90 -0.80 16.36
N PHE A 62 -13.45 0.41 16.17
CA PHE A 62 -14.90 0.63 16.17
C PHE A 62 -15.66 -0.13 15.08
N ARG A 63 -14.96 -0.61 14.05
CA ARG A 63 -15.50 -1.43 12.96
C ARG A 63 -15.16 -2.92 13.12
N ASN A 64 -14.61 -3.34 14.27
CA ASN A 64 -14.10 -4.69 14.53
C ASN A 64 -13.00 -5.13 13.53
N ILE A 65 -12.19 -4.17 13.07
CA ILE A 65 -11.05 -4.44 12.20
C ILE A 65 -9.79 -4.29 13.05
N ALA A 66 -9.12 -5.40 13.35
CA ALA A 66 -7.89 -5.37 14.12
C ALA A 66 -6.69 -5.12 13.20
N VAL A 67 -5.67 -4.42 13.73
CA VAL A 67 -4.34 -4.33 13.11
C VAL A 67 -3.48 -5.41 13.72
N VAL A 68 -3.01 -6.35 12.90
CA VAL A 68 -2.25 -7.53 13.35
C VAL A 68 -0.75 -7.33 13.25
N ASN A 69 -0.30 -6.44 12.37
CA ASN A 69 1.09 -6.04 12.26
C ASN A 69 1.17 -4.60 11.75
N ASP A 70 2.19 -3.86 12.18
CA ASP A 70 2.50 -2.58 11.57
C ASP A 70 3.97 -2.19 11.64
N GLU A 71 4.37 -1.40 10.65
CA GLU A 71 5.74 -0.92 10.47
C GLU A 71 5.72 0.57 10.17
N TYR A 72 6.73 1.30 10.65
CA TYR A 72 6.87 2.73 10.40
C TYR A 72 8.28 3.07 9.93
N ALA A 73 8.34 4.07 9.06
CA ALA A 73 9.58 4.71 8.67
C ALA A 73 9.38 6.22 8.73
N VAL A 74 10.39 6.93 9.23
CA VAL A 74 10.34 8.39 9.34
C VAL A 74 11.58 9.01 8.73
N SER A 75 11.44 10.16 8.08
CA SER A 75 12.59 10.92 7.57
C SER A 75 13.56 11.30 8.70
N TYR A 76 14.85 11.46 8.41
CA TYR A 76 15.85 11.80 9.44
C TYR A 76 15.53 13.07 10.24
N ASN A 77 14.83 14.02 9.63
CA ASN A 77 14.38 15.25 10.28
C ASN A 77 13.07 15.08 11.09
N GLY A 78 12.48 13.89 11.15
CA GLY A 78 11.24 13.61 11.88
C GLY A 78 9.96 14.12 11.22
N MET A 79 10.03 14.74 10.04
CA MET A 79 8.92 15.51 9.49
C MET A 79 7.95 14.70 8.61
N ARG A 80 8.39 13.57 8.06
CA ARG A 80 7.61 12.74 7.13
C ARG A 80 7.59 11.32 7.66
N MET A 81 6.40 10.82 7.97
CA MET A 81 6.18 9.45 8.37
C MET A 81 5.49 8.67 7.25
N PHE A 82 5.92 7.43 7.09
CA PHE A 82 5.26 6.40 6.31
C PHE A 82 4.98 5.22 7.23
N GLY A 83 3.87 4.56 7.01
CA GLY A 83 3.50 3.37 7.76
C GLY A 83 2.77 2.37 6.90
N LEU A 84 2.85 1.12 7.32
CA LEU A 84 2.06 0.02 6.82
C LEU A 84 1.35 -0.63 7.99
N LEU A 85 0.04 -0.83 7.87
CA LEU A 85 -0.77 -1.54 8.86
C LEU A 85 -1.45 -2.73 8.17
N ASP A 86 -1.09 -3.94 8.55
CA ASP A 86 -1.73 -5.18 8.11
C ASP A 86 -2.97 -5.43 8.97
N LEU A 87 -4.11 -5.71 8.32
CA LEU A 87 -5.39 -5.89 8.98
C LEU A 87 -5.66 -7.36 9.30
N SER A 88 -6.54 -7.65 10.25
CA SER A 88 -7.01 -9.01 10.54
C SER A 88 -7.89 -9.60 9.43
N LEU A 89 -8.30 -8.77 8.46
CA LEU A 89 -9.12 -9.16 7.31
C LEU A 89 -8.22 -9.55 6.13
N GLY A 90 -8.61 -10.59 5.40
CA GLY A 90 -7.89 -11.10 4.23
C GLY A 90 -8.74 -12.08 3.44
N PHE A 91 -8.15 -12.63 2.38
CA PHE A 91 -8.76 -13.62 1.49
C PHE A 91 -7.66 -14.33 0.69
N ASP A 92 -7.84 -15.62 0.37
CA ASP A 92 -7.02 -16.41 -0.55
C ASP A 92 -5.52 -16.04 -0.61
N GLY A 93 -4.79 -16.27 0.47
CA GLY A 93 -3.34 -16.02 0.48
C GLY A 93 -2.95 -14.52 0.46
N CYS A 94 -3.91 -13.64 0.70
CA CYS A 94 -3.74 -12.20 0.78
C CYS A 94 -4.32 -11.65 2.10
N ARG A 95 -3.73 -10.58 2.60
CA ARG A 95 -4.25 -9.78 3.73
C ARG A 95 -4.49 -8.36 3.27
N PHE A 96 -5.54 -7.71 3.75
CA PHE A 96 -5.72 -6.29 3.48
C PHE A 96 -4.71 -5.48 4.30
N SER A 97 -4.13 -4.46 3.68
CA SER A 97 -3.16 -3.59 4.32
C SER A 97 -3.50 -2.13 4.03
N ILE A 98 -3.20 -1.26 4.99
CA ILE A 98 -3.35 0.19 4.86
C ILE A 98 -1.97 0.81 4.79
N GLY A 99 -1.70 1.51 3.70
CA GLY A 99 -0.55 2.41 3.59
C GLY A 99 -0.93 3.76 4.17
N ILE A 100 -0.11 4.31 5.06
CA ILE A 100 -0.29 5.64 5.63
C ILE A 100 0.94 6.50 5.35
N ARG A 101 0.71 7.78 5.05
CA ARG A 101 1.74 8.79 5.12
C ARG A 101 1.25 10.05 5.81
N ASN A 102 2.14 10.71 6.53
CA ASN A 102 1.86 11.97 7.21
C ASN A 102 3.07 12.90 7.10
N GLY A 103 2.85 14.15 6.67
CA GLY A 103 3.89 15.17 6.53
C GLY A 103 3.59 16.42 7.34
N ASN A 104 4.54 16.81 8.18
CA ASN A 104 4.48 18.03 8.99
C ASN A 104 5.20 19.23 8.34
N ASP A 105 6.07 19.00 7.34
CA ASP A 105 6.84 20.01 6.61
C ASP A 105 6.13 20.56 5.35
N LYS A 106 4.82 20.28 5.18
CA LYS A 106 4.00 20.65 4.01
C LYS A 106 4.40 19.99 2.69
N SER A 107 5.40 19.11 2.69
CA SER A 107 5.77 18.34 1.49
C SER A 107 4.75 17.25 1.16
N LEU A 108 4.07 16.71 2.19
CA LEU A 108 3.09 15.65 2.07
C LEU A 108 1.81 16.00 2.82
N ARG A 109 0.70 15.50 2.27
CA ARG A 109 -0.62 15.51 2.93
C ARG A 109 -0.73 14.27 3.81
N LEU A 110 -1.62 14.32 4.81
CA LEU A 110 -2.08 13.07 5.43
C LEU A 110 -2.79 12.26 4.35
N ALA A 111 -2.40 11.01 4.18
CA ALA A 111 -3.02 10.17 3.19
C ALA A 111 -3.08 8.70 3.64
N LEU A 112 -4.18 8.04 3.30
CA LEU A 112 -4.38 6.61 3.47
C LEU A 112 -4.62 5.97 2.11
N THR A 113 -4.02 4.81 1.88
CA THR A 113 -4.34 3.93 0.75
C THR A 113 -4.75 2.57 1.29
N ILE A 114 -5.64 1.89 0.58
CA ILE A 114 -5.96 0.49 0.83
C ILE A 114 -5.27 -0.36 -0.22
N GLY A 115 -4.72 -1.47 0.21
CA GLY A 115 -4.16 -2.49 -0.65
C GLY A 115 -4.33 -3.86 -0.08
N TYR A 116 -3.66 -4.81 -0.70
CA TYR A 116 -3.44 -6.13 -0.19
C TYR A 116 -1.94 -6.45 -0.18
N LYS A 117 -1.56 -7.33 0.73
CA LYS A 117 -0.27 -8.00 0.77
C LYS A 117 -0.48 -9.45 0.41
N VAL A 118 0.22 -9.93 -0.61
CA VAL A 118 0.30 -11.38 -0.90
C VAL A 118 1.33 -12.00 0.05
N PHE A 119 0.98 -13.07 0.76
CA PHE A 119 1.87 -13.64 1.79
C PHE A 119 3.21 -14.15 1.24
N VAL A 120 3.17 -14.75 0.05
CA VAL A 120 4.33 -15.44 -0.55
C VAL A 120 5.39 -14.48 -1.07
N CYS A 121 4.99 -13.24 -1.32
CA CYS A 121 5.87 -12.22 -1.84
C CYS A 121 6.10 -11.13 -0.82
N SER A 122 5.21 -10.89 0.14
CA SER A 122 5.23 -9.70 0.99
C SER A 122 5.31 -8.40 0.16
N ASN A 123 4.79 -8.42 -1.07
CA ASN A 123 4.73 -7.28 -1.97
C ASN A 123 3.48 -6.46 -1.67
N MET A 124 3.67 -5.16 -1.49
CA MET A 124 2.54 -4.24 -1.37
C MET A 124 1.88 -4.11 -2.74
N ALA A 125 0.57 -4.30 -2.80
CA ALA A 125 -0.23 -3.90 -3.95
C ALA A 125 -1.34 -2.98 -3.46
N PHE A 126 -1.19 -1.69 -3.71
CA PHE A 126 -2.15 -0.66 -3.33
C PHE A 126 -3.09 -0.38 -4.49
N ALA A 127 -4.37 -0.17 -4.17
CA ALA A 127 -5.33 0.33 -5.11
C ALA A 127 -5.20 1.87 -5.18
N GLY A 128 -4.63 2.36 -6.29
CA GLY A 128 -4.69 3.76 -6.70
C GLY A 128 -3.90 4.77 -5.84
N ASP A 129 -4.06 6.05 -6.19
CA ASP A 129 -3.46 7.21 -5.53
C ASP A 129 -4.08 7.47 -4.15
N PHE A 130 -3.49 6.97 -3.05
CA PHE A 130 -3.86 7.29 -1.64
C PHE A 130 -5.32 7.73 -1.43
N THR A 131 -6.23 6.92 -1.94
CA THR A 131 -7.67 7.10 -1.90
C THR A 131 -8.15 5.94 -1.07
N PRO A 132 -8.48 6.22 0.20
CA PRO A 132 -9.72 6.95 0.45
C PRO A 132 -9.60 8.25 1.24
N LEU A 133 -8.41 8.55 1.78
CA LEU A 133 -8.16 9.76 2.56
C LEU A 133 -6.97 10.50 1.97
N LEU A 134 -7.18 11.75 1.56
CA LEU A 134 -6.13 12.68 1.20
C LEU A 134 -6.48 14.07 1.73
N ALA A 135 -5.80 14.51 2.78
CA ALA A 135 -6.16 15.73 3.49
C ALA A 135 -4.95 16.62 3.82
N LYS A 136 -5.12 17.92 3.62
CA LYS A 136 -4.15 18.93 4.07
C LYS A 136 -4.37 19.21 5.55
N HIS A 137 -3.29 19.45 6.25
CA HIS A 137 -3.24 19.91 7.63
C HIS A 137 -3.66 21.39 7.77
N THR A 138 -4.88 21.74 7.39
CA THR A 138 -5.39 23.11 7.55
C THR A 138 -5.75 23.39 9.00
N SER A 139 -5.93 24.67 9.37
CA SER A 139 -6.30 25.06 10.74
C SER A 139 -7.59 24.40 11.25
N ASN A 140 -8.55 24.19 10.35
CA ASN A 140 -9.86 23.62 10.65
C ASN A 140 -9.92 22.10 10.40
N PHE A 141 -8.77 21.46 10.18
CA PHE A 141 -8.72 20.03 9.91
C PHE A 141 -9.04 19.23 11.20
N SER A 142 -10.04 18.35 11.08
CA SER A 142 -10.44 17.35 12.06
C SER A 142 -9.90 15.98 11.64
N LEU A 143 -9.02 15.41 12.45
CA LEU A 143 -8.40 14.12 12.16
C LEU A 143 -9.44 13.00 12.28
N GLU A 144 -10.27 13.08 13.31
CA GLU A 144 -11.28 12.10 13.68
C GLU A 144 -12.34 11.98 12.57
N GLU A 145 -12.86 13.10 12.08
CA GLU A 145 -13.82 13.11 10.96
C GLU A 145 -13.20 12.56 9.67
N ALA A 146 -11.98 12.98 9.36
CA ALA A 146 -11.28 12.53 8.16
C ALA A 146 -11.03 11.01 8.19
N LEU A 147 -10.61 10.48 9.33
CA LEU A 147 -10.39 9.05 9.52
C LEU A 147 -11.69 8.26 9.51
N ALA A 148 -12.76 8.75 10.13
CA ALA A 148 -14.08 8.09 10.09
C ALA A 148 -14.57 7.91 8.65
N ILE A 149 -14.49 8.96 7.83
CA ILE A 149 -14.85 8.91 6.41
C ILE A 149 -13.88 8.01 5.62
N GLY A 150 -12.58 8.12 5.91
CA GLY A 150 -11.54 7.33 5.26
C GLY A 150 -11.74 5.84 5.47
N VAL A 151 -11.89 5.41 6.73
CA VAL A 151 -12.09 4.00 7.10
C VAL A 151 -13.40 3.45 6.54
N ASP A 152 -14.48 4.23 6.52
CA ASP A 152 -15.74 3.80 5.90
C ASP A 152 -15.56 3.47 4.41
N LYS A 153 -14.80 4.31 3.68
CA LYS A 153 -14.46 4.04 2.28
C LYS A 153 -13.50 2.85 2.12
N ILE A 154 -12.53 2.65 3.03
CA ILE A 154 -11.66 1.45 3.03
C ILE A 154 -12.54 0.20 3.08
N GLN A 155 -13.46 0.15 4.05
CA GLN A 155 -14.31 -1.01 4.26
C GLN A 155 -15.18 -1.33 3.04
N ARG A 156 -15.72 -0.31 2.36
CA ARG A 156 -16.51 -0.49 1.12
C ARG A 156 -15.67 -1.02 -0.06
N ASN A 157 -14.35 -0.89 -0.03
CA ASN A 157 -13.47 -1.33 -1.11
C ASN A 157 -12.91 -2.75 -0.93
N PHE A 158 -13.13 -3.42 0.21
CA PHE A 158 -12.64 -4.79 0.42
C PHE A 158 -13.19 -5.78 -0.60
N GLU A 159 -14.52 -5.83 -0.77
CA GLU A 159 -15.17 -6.77 -1.70
C GLU A 159 -14.85 -6.46 -3.18
N PRO A 160 -14.88 -5.19 -3.65
CA PRO A 160 -14.39 -4.86 -4.99
C PRO A 160 -12.94 -5.30 -5.25
N LEU A 161 -12.04 -5.09 -4.28
CA LEU A 161 -10.64 -5.47 -4.40
C LEU A 161 -10.47 -6.99 -4.50
N GLN A 162 -11.22 -7.76 -3.70
CA GLN A 162 -11.23 -9.22 -3.79
C GLN A 162 -11.68 -9.69 -5.19
N ARG A 163 -12.82 -9.18 -5.69
CA ARG A 163 -13.33 -9.55 -7.03
C ARG A 163 -12.34 -9.23 -8.14
N GLN A 164 -11.65 -8.09 -8.04
CA GLN A 164 -10.62 -7.70 -9.01
C GLN A 164 -9.48 -8.72 -9.04
N ILE A 165 -9.03 -9.19 -7.88
CA ILE A 165 -7.95 -10.19 -7.79
C ILE A 165 -8.40 -11.53 -8.37
N GLU A 166 -9.61 -11.98 -8.05
CA GLU A 166 -10.18 -13.20 -8.62
C GLU A 166 -10.26 -13.11 -10.15
N SER A 167 -10.69 -11.98 -10.69
CA SER A 167 -10.65 -11.71 -12.13
C SER A 167 -9.23 -11.82 -12.70
N TRP A 168 -8.24 -11.20 -12.06
CA TRP A 168 -6.85 -11.21 -12.53
C TRP A 168 -6.21 -12.58 -12.48
N ARG A 169 -6.60 -13.44 -11.53
CA ARG A 169 -6.12 -14.82 -11.45
C ARG A 169 -6.64 -15.66 -12.62
N ASN A 170 -7.87 -15.41 -13.03
CA ASN A 170 -8.52 -16.13 -14.12
C ASN A 170 -8.13 -15.60 -15.51
N LEU A 171 -7.57 -14.39 -15.59
CA LEU A 171 -7.10 -13.81 -16.84
C LEU A 171 -5.71 -14.35 -17.22
N GLN A 172 -5.67 -15.27 -18.17
CA GLN A 172 -4.42 -15.78 -18.74
C GLN A 172 -3.84 -14.81 -19.76
N LEU A 173 -2.51 -14.68 -19.78
CA LEU A 173 -1.80 -13.84 -20.73
C LEU A 173 -0.91 -14.69 -21.63
N SER A 174 -0.94 -14.43 -22.92
CA SER A 174 0.11 -14.91 -23.82
C SER A 174 1.44 -14.21 -23.51
N ASP A 175 2.55 -14.85 -23.88
CA ASP A 175 3.88 -14.26 -23.75
C ASP A 175 3.98 -12.91 -24.50
N ILE A 176 3.25 -12.75 -25.61
CA ILE A 176 3.22 -11.50 -26.39
C ILE A 176 2.52 -10.40 -25.59
N GLU A 177 1.33 -10.67 -25.04
CA GLU A 177 0.59 -9.69 -24.24
C GLU A 177 1.39 -9.26 -23.01
N ALA A 178 1.98 -10.20 -22.28
CA ALA A 178 2.80 -9.88 -21.11
C ALA A 178 4.02 -9.02 -21.48
N LYS A 179 4.72 -9.36 -22.58
CA LYS A 179 5.84 -8.55 -23.10
C LYS A 179 5.39 -7.15 -23.51
N SER A 180 4.24 -7.01 -24.16
CA SER A 180 3.67 -5.73 -24.56
C SER A 180 3.34 -4.86 -23.34
N ILE A 181 2.76 -5.43 -22.27
CA ILE A 181 2.48 -4.70 -21.03
C ILE A 181 3.79 -4.24 -20.37
N ILE A 182 4.80 -5.10 -20.27
CA ILE A 182 6.11 -4.74 -19.70
C ILE A 182 6.80 -3.65 -20.55
N TYR A 183 6.70 -3.75 -21.87
CA TYR A 183 7.25 -2.75 -22.79
C TYR A 183 6.57 -1.39 -22.62
N ALA A 184 5.23 -1.36 -22.58
CA ALA A 184 4.48 -0.13 -22.37
C ALA A 184 4.84 0.52 -21.01
N ALA A 185 4.95 -0.28 -19.96
CA ALA A 185 5.32 0.21 -18.63
C ALA A 185 6.67 0.94 -18.61
N PHE A 186 7.73 0.30 -19.14
CA PHE A 186 9.11 0.79 -18.94
C PHE A 186 9.73 1.47 -20.16
N ILE A 187 9.41 1.02 -21.37
CA ILE A 187 10.02 1.54 -22.60
C ILE A 187 9.24 2.76 -23.09
N GLU A 188 7.92 2.63 -23.22
CA GLU A 188 7.03 3.75 -23.59
C GLU A 188 6.82 4.71 -22.41
N GLY A 189 7.07 4.25 -21.18
CA GLY A 189 7.03 5.07 -19.97
C GLY A 189 5.61 5.36 -19.50
N GLU A 190 4.66 4.47 -19.81
CA GLU A 190 3.27 4.60 -19.34
C GLU A 190 3.11 4.41 -17.83
N LEU A 191 4.11 3.81 -17.17
CA LEU A 191 4.16 3.66 -15.73
C LEU A 191 5.36 4.44 -15.18
N GLU A 192 5.12 5.29 -14.20
CA GLU A 192 6.18 5.99 -13.47
C GLU A 192 6.91 5.04 -12.53
N ALA A 193 7.81 4.22 -13.09
CA ALA A 193 8.70 3.33 -12.36
C ALA A 193 10.12 3.34 -12.99
N PRO A 194 11.20 3.14 -12.22
CA PRO A 194 12.56 3.13 -12.76
C PRO A 194 12.75 2.02 -13.80
N LYS A 195 13.29 2.38 -14.98
CA LYS A 195 13.56 1.43 -16.08
C LYS A 195 14.51 0.29 -15.69
N SER A 196 15.33 0.48 -14.64
CA SER A 196 16.22 -0.54 -14.09
C SER A 196 15.47 -1.79 -13.60
N LEU A 197 14.17 -1.68 -13.30
CA LEU A 197 13.36 -2.80 -12.81
C LEU A 197 12.88 -3.74 -13.92
N ILE A 198 13.03 -3.40 -15.21
CA ILE A 198 12.48 -4.18 -16.32
C ILE A 198 12.95 -5.64 -16.31
N ASN A 199 14.23 -5.88 -16.08
CA ASN A 199 14.81 -7.24 -16.06
C ASN A 199 14.29 -8.04 -14.86
N MET A 200 14.06 -7.38 -13.72
CA MET A 200 13.52 -8.01 -12.53
C MET A 200 12.06 -8.44 -12.77
N VAL A 201 11.22 -7.55 -13.28
CA VAL A 201 9.82 -7.87 -13.62
C VAL A 201 9.75 -8.98 -14.66
N HIS A 202 10.60 -8.92 -15.70
CA HIS A 202 10.69 -9.96 -16.71
C HIS A 202 11.01 -11.33 -16.11
N SER A 203 12.10 -11.42 -15.34
CA SER A 203 12.55 -12.68 -14.75
C SER A 203 11.50 -13.25 -13.78
N LEU A 204 10.91 -12.41 -12.94
CA LEU A 204 9.87 -12.84 -12.00
C LEU A 204 8.63 -13.41 -12.69
N TYR A 205 8.29 -12.94 -13.89
CA TYR A 205 7.12 -13.42 -14.62
C TYR A 205 7.41 -14.62 -15.54
N PHE A 206 8.51 -14.58 -16.31
CA PHE A 206 8.83 -15.61 -17.30
C PHE A 206 9.60 -16.79 -16.71
N ASP A 207 10.40 -16.56 -15.67
CA ASP A 207 11.18 -17.56 -14.95
C ASP A 207 10.84 -17.51 -13.44
N PRO A 208 9.57 -17.74 -13.07
CA PRO A 208 9.08 -17.50 -11.72
C PRO A 208 9.76 -18.40 -10.69
N ILE A 209 10.33 -17.77 -9.66
CA ILE A 209 10.89 -18.47 -8.48
C ILE A 209 9.81 -18.80 -7.42
N TYR A 210 8.63 -18.17 -7.52
CA TYR A 210 7.51 -18.36 -6.62
C TYR A 210 6.45 -19.27 -7.27
N PRO A 211 6.00 -20.36 -6.62
CA PRO A 211 4.96 -21.25 -7.15
C PRO A 211 3.68 -20.54 -7.59
N GLU A 212 3.32 -19.46 -6.90
CA GLU A 212 2.11 -18.67 -7.14
C GLU A 212 2.17 -17.85 -8.44
N PHE A 213 3.37 -17.71 -9.02
CA PHE A 213 3.59 -17.02 -10.30
C PHE A 213 3.66 -18.01 -11.48
N LEU A 214 3.82 -19.31 -11.20
CA LEU A 214 3.80 -20.36 -12.23
C LEU A 214 2.57 -20.33 -13.15
N PRO A 215 1.37 -19.93 -12.69
CA PRO A 215 0.21 -19.83 -13.58
C PRO A 215 0.36 -18.80 -14.70
N ARG A 216 1.31 -17.85 -14.61
CA ARG A 216 1.55 -16.78 -15.61
C ARG A 216 0.25 -16.10 -16.06
N SER A 217 -0.59 -15.80 -15.08
CA SER A 217 -1.82 -15.02 -15.25
C SER A 217 -1.53 -13.51 -15.11
N PHE A 218 -2.54 -12.69 -15.39
CA PHE A 218 -2.48 -11.25 -15.12
C PHE A 218 -2.14 -10.93 -13.66
N TRP A 219 -2.65 -11.74 -12.74
CA TRP A 219 -2.28 -11.72 -11.32
C TRP A 219 -0.79 -12.00 -11.09
N SER A 220 -0.22 -12.98 -11.81
CA SER A 220 1.21 -13.29 -11.72
C SER A 220 2.06 -12.12 -12.22
N LEU A 221 1.63 -11.45 -13.29
CA LEU A 221 2.30 -10.26 -13.82
C LEU A 221 2.24 -9.10 -12.83
N SER A 222 1.07 -8.83 -12.27
CA SER A 222 0.92 -7.79 -11.24
C SER A 222 1.85 -8.03 -10.04
N ASN A 223 1.96 -9.29 -9.60
CA ASN A 223 2.85 -9.64 -8.51
C ASN A 223 4.34 -9.58 -8.87
N ALA A 224 4.71 -9.81 -10.13
CA ALA A 224 6.06 -9.59 -10.62
C ALA A 224 6.44 -8.10 -10.52
N PHE A 225 5.56 -7.18 -10.93
CA PHE A 225 5.77 -5.73 -10.79
C PHE A 225 5.96 -5.32 -9.32
N THR A 226 4.99 -5.64 -8.48
CA THR A 226 5.01 -5.23 -7.06
C THR A 226 6.14 -5.92 -6.27
N SER A 227 6.59 -7.10 -6.71
CA SER A 227 7.79 -7.73 -6.14
C SER A 227 9.08 -7.02 -6.54
N ALA A 228 9.19 -6.58 -7.78
CA ALA A 228 10.32 -5.75 -8.22
C ALA A 228 10.35 -4.38 -7.52
N PHE A 229 9.19 -3.81 -7.19
CA PHE A 229 9.10 -2.53 -6.50
C PHE A 229 9.65 -2.54 -5.07
N LYS A 230 9.88 -3.72 -4.48
CA LYS A 230 10.53 -3.80 -3.17
C LYS A 230 11.95 -3.27 -3.19
N ASP A 231 12.63 -3.25 -4.33
CA ASP A 231 13.97 -2.68 -4.44
C ASP A 231 13.96 -1.13 -4.43
N LEU A 232 12.78 -0.50 -4.39
CA LEU A 232 12.62 0.94 -4.32
C LEU A 232 12.68 1.45 -2.88
N ASN A 233 13.09 2.72 -2.73
CA ASN A 233 12.88 3.47 -1.49
C ASN A 233 11.38 3.56 -1.14
N PRO A 234 10.98 3.74 0.13
CA PRO A 234 9.58 3.65 0.51
C PRO A 234 8.70 4.67 -0.21
N ASN A 235 9.17 5.91 -0.44
CA ASN A 235 8.36 6.89 -1.15
C ASN A 235 8.09 6.47 -2.61
N SER A 236 9.14 6.09 -3.34
CA SER A 236 9.03 5.59 -4.72
C SER A 236 8.27 4.27 -4.79
N GLN A 237 8.40 3.40 -3.80
CA GLN A 237 7.62 2.16 -3.70
C GLN A 237 6.13 2.47 -3.56
N PHE A 238 5.74 3.37 -2.65
CA PHE A 238 4.34 3.78 -2.49
C PHE A 238 3.78 4.42 -3.77
N GLU A 239 4.54 5.32 -4.39
CA GLU A 239 4.12 6.01 -5.62
C GLU A 239 3.96 5.04 -6.80
N ALA A 240 4.96 4.18 -7.05
CA ALA A 240 4.92 3.20 -8.14
C ALA A 240 3.82 2.17 -7.93
N THR A 241 3.65 1.67 -6.70
CA THR A 241 2.62 0.69 -6.35
C THR A 241 1.21 1.27 -6.49
N ALA A 242 1.00 2.52 -6.06
CA ALA A 242 -0.27 3.23 -6.20
C ALA A 242 -0.68 3.38 -7.68
N LYS A 243 0.27 3.74 -8.55
CA LYS A 243 0.03 3.95 -9.98
C LYS A 243 -0.10 2.66 -10.78
N LEU A 244 0.44 1.54 -10.28
CA LEU A 244 0.40 0.26 -10.97
C LEU A 244 -1.03 -0.23 -11.20
N GLY A 245 -1.92 -0.05 -10.23
CA GLY A 245 -3.33 -0.45 -10.36
C GLY A 245 -4.00 0.20 -11.57
N ASP A 246 -3.86 1.53 -11.69
CA ASP A 246 -4.42 2.31 -12.79
C ASP A 246 -3.77 1.92 -14.13
N PHE A 247 -2.46 1.72 -14.17
CA PHE A 247 -1.75 1.25 -15.36
C PHE A 247 -2.27 -0.12 -15.82
N LEU A 248 -2.33 -1.10 -14.91
CA LEU A 248 -2.77 -2.46 -15.23
C LEU A 248 -4.25 -2.52 -15.61
N SER A 249 -5.09 -1.65 -15.04
CA SER A 249 -6.52 -1.62 -15.37
C SER A 249 -6.80 -1.41 -16.87
N LYS A 250 -5.89 -0.76 -17.61
CA LYS A 250 -5.98 -0.56 -19.06
C LYS A 250 -5.92 -1.85 -19.87
N TYR A 251 -5.34 -2.91 -19.28
CA TYR A 251 -5.08 -4.20 -19.93
C TYR A 251 -5.95 -5.32 -19.37
N CYS A 252 -6.68 -5.06 -18.29
CA CYS A 252 -7.70 -5.96 -17.76
C CYS A 252 -9.01 -5.70 -18.52
N LYS A 253 -9.39 -6.63 -19.40
CA LYS A 253 -10.67 -6.59 -20.14
C LYS A 253 -11.79 -7.27 -19.38
#